data_AF-A0A6I4J427-F1
#
_entry.id   AF-A0A6I4J427-F1
#
_cell.length_a   1.000
_cell.length_b   1.000
_cell.length_c   1.000
_cell.angle_alpha   90.00
_cell.angle_beta   90.00
_cell.angle_gamma   90.00
#
_symmetry.space_group_name_H-M   'P 1'
#
loop_
_entity.id
_entity.type
_entity.pdbx_description
1 polymer ?
#
loop_
_entity_poly.entity_id
_entity_poly.type
_entity_poly.pdbx_seq_one_letter_code
_entity_poly.pdbx_strand_id
1 'polypeptide(L)'
;MRTLVDIPEDDIRWLDQKAAESGKSRTALVREAVEAYRAEDGDDQSRRLAALKAGFGLWARHDIQEDPHEYERKRRAEWTRPWDDDYEEVRAESPEMFTEEDDRERAHYLRLLGQRGGSGDEHGR
;
A
#
# COMPACT_ATOMS: atom_id res chain seq x y z
N MET A 1 37.75 2.85 0.63
CA MET A 1 38.72 2.07 1.43
C MET A 1 39.58 1.26 0.47
N ARG A 2 40.89 1.15 0.68
CA ARG A 2 41.81 0.37 -0.17
C ARG A 2 42.34 -0.79 0.68
N THR A 3 42.20 -2.00 0.17
CA THR A 3 42.55 -3.25 0.87
C THR A 3 43.61 -3.99 0.06
N LEU A 4 44.58 -4.61 0.73
CA LEU A 4 45.54 -5.51 0.13
C LEU A 4 45.03 -6.94 0.30
N VAL A 5 44.97 -7.69 -0.79
CA VAL A 5 44.54 -9.08 -0.82
C VAL A 5 45.61 -9.85 -1.56
N ASP A 6 46.03 -10.98 -1.00
CA ASP A 6 46.93 -11.90 -1.65
C ASP A 6 46.13 -12.77 -2.63
N ILE A 7 46.52 -12.75 -3.91
CA ILE A 7 45.86 -13.47 -4.99
C ILE A 7 46.98 -14.14 -5.80
N PRO A 8 46.89 -15.46 -6.07
CA PRO A 8 47.87 -16.15 -6.89
C PRO A 8 48.06 -15.49 -8.27
N GLU A 9 49.29 -15.51 -8.78
CA GLU A 9 49.64 -14.88 -10.07
C GLU A 9 48.78 -15.42 -11.23
N ASP A 10 48.46 -16.71 -11.20
CA ASP A 10 47.62 -17.36 -12.21
C ASP A 10 46.19 -16.80 -12.22
N ASP A 11 45.63 -16.53 -11.04
CA ASP A 11 44.29 -15.96 -10.87
C ASP A 11 44.27 -14.48 -11.28
N ILE A 12 45.34 -13.72 -11.03
CA ILE A 12 45.48 -12.34 -11.51
C ILE A 12 45.45 -12.29 -13.03
N ARG A 13 46.20 -13.16 -13.70
CA ARG A 13 46.21 -13.23 -15.18
C ARG A 13 44.84 -13.60 -15.73
N TRP A 14 44.17 -14.56 -15.08
CA TRP A 14 42.81 -14.94 -15.45
C TRP A 14 41.81 -13.77 -15.29
N LEU A 15 41.92 -13.01 -14.19
CA LEU A 15 41.09 -11.82 -13.96
C LEU A 15 41.34 -10.72 -15.00
N ASP A 16 42.61 -10.48 -15.38
CA ASP A 16 42.95 -9.50 -16.41
C ASP A 16 42.42 -9.92 -17.79
N GLN A 17 42.49 -11.20 -18.12
CA GLN A 17 41.89 -11.74 -19.34
C GLN A 17 40.37 -11.56 -19.35
N LYS A 18 39.69 -11.88 -18.24
CA LYS A 18 38.25 -11.67 -18.09
C LYS A 18 37.85 -10.20 -18.14
N ALA A 19 38.66 -9.32 -17.57
CA ALA A 19 38.47 -7.87 -17.62
C ALA A 19 38.57 -7.37 -19.07
N ALA A 20 39.55 -7.85 -19.84
CA ALA A 20 39.71 -7.50 -21.25
C ALA A 20 38.54 -8.02 -22.11
N GLU A 21 38.11 -9.27 -21.90
CA GLU A 21 36.95 -9.87 -22.61
C GLU A 21 35.64 -9.10 -22.36
N SER A 22 35.45 -8.61 -21.13
CA SER A 22 34.23 -7.91 -20.72
C SER A 22 34.29 -6.38 -20.87
N GLY A 23 35.44 -5.83 -21.30
CA GLY A 23 35.66 -4.38 -21.42
C GLY A 23 35.63 -3.62 -20.08
N LYS A 24 35.76 -4.33 -18.96
CA LYS A 24 35.71 -3.76 -17.59
C LYS A 24 37.12 -3.66 -17.01
N SER A 25 37.31 -2.78 -16.03
CA SER A 25 38.56 -2.78 -15.25
C SER A 25 38.61 -3.97 -14.29
N ARG A 26 39.79 -4.51 -14.00
CA ARG A 26 39.99 -5.58 -13.00
C ARG A 26 39.29 -5.28 -11.67
N THR A 27 39.40 -4.05 -11.17
CA THR A 27 38.76 -3.63 -9.91
C THR A 27 37.23 -3.59 -10.00
N ALA A 28 36.66 -3.37 -11.18
CA ALA A 28 35.20 -3.48 -11.37
C ALA A 28 34.76 -4.95 -11.30
N LEU A 29 35.52 -5.85 -11.93
CA LEU A 29 35.24 -7.30 -11.92
C LEU A 29 35.33 -7.90 -10.50
N VAL A 30 36.34 -7.48 -9.72
CA VAL A 30 36.47 -7.89 -8.31
C VAL A 30 35.30 -7.37 -7.45
N ARG A 31 34.80 -6.16 -7.70
CA ARG A 31 33.63 -5.62 -6.99
C ARG A 31 32.36 -6.41 -7.30
N GLU A 32 32.12 -6.69 -8.56
CA GLU A 32 30.97 -7.49 -9.02
C GLU A 32 31.01 -8.90 -8.43
N ALA A 33 32.19 -9.53 -8.38
CA ALA A 33 32.37 -10.84 -7.74
C ALA A 33 32.06 -10.81 -6.24
N VAL A 34 32.48 -9.77 -5.52
CA VAL A 34 32.15 -9.60 -4.08
C VAL A 34 30.66 -9.34 -3.87
N GLU A 35 30.01 -8.58 -4.74
CA GLU A 35 28.56 -8.34 -4.70
C GLU A 35 27.77 -9.62 -4.98
N ALA A 36 28.18 -10.39 -5.99
CA ALA A 36 27.60 -11.70 -6.30
C ALA A 36 27.78 -12.68 -5.12
N TYR A 37 28.99 -12.73 -4.55
CA TYR A 37 29.28 -13.56 -3.38
C TYR A 37 28.41 -13.17 -2.18
N ARG A 38 28.21 -11.88 -1.91
CA ARG A 38 27.29 -11.41 -0.85
C ARG A 38 25.83 -11.78 -1.10
N ALA A 39 25.41 -11.81 -2.36
CA ALA A 39 24.06 -12.23 -2.74
C ALA A 39 23.87 -13.74 -2.59
N GLU A 40 24.90 -14.54 -2.91
CA GLU A 40 24.92 -15.99 -2.77
C GLU A 40 25.04 -16.46 -1.31
N ASP A 41 25.87 -15.80 -0.48
CA ASP A 41 26.06 -16.12 0.95
C ASP A 41 24.89 -15.66 1.84
N GLY A 42 23.82 -15.13 1.25
CA GLY A 42 22.56 -14.94 1.95
C GLY A 42 22.60 -13.92 3.07
N ASP A 43 23.22 -12.76 2.83
CA ASP A 43 23.03 -11.59 3.69
C ASP A 43 21.51 -11.38 3.90
N ASP A 44 21.07 -11.62 5.13
CA ASP A 44 19.67 -11.61 5.55
C ASP A 44 19.00 -10.27 5.18
N GLN A 45 19.79 -9.19 5.22
CA GLN A 45 19.39 -7.88 4.74
C GLN A 45 19.14 -7.85 3.22
N SER A 46 20.04 -8.42 2.41
CA SER A 46 19.89 -8.49 0.95
C SER A 46 18.68 -9.35 0.54
N ARG A 47 18.43 -10.49 1.21
CA ARG A 47 17.22 -11.31 0.99
C ARG A 47 15.94 -10.58 1.39
N ARG A 48 15.92 -9.88 2.52
CA ARG A 48 14.78 -9.04 2.95
C ARG A 48 14.51 -7.90 1.97
N LEU A 49 15.56 -7.22 1.49
CA LEU A 49 15.42 -6.16 0.50
C LEU A 49 14.88 -6.70 -0.83
N ALA A 50 15.33 -7.88 -1.26
CA ALA A 50 14.78 -8.55 -2.44
C ALA A 50 13.29 -8.90 -2.25
N ALA A 51 12.90 -9.43 -1.09
CA ALA A 51 11.51 -9.73 -0.76
C ALA A 51 10.62 -8.46 -0.72
N LEU A 52 11.11 -7.36 -0.13
CA LEU A 52 10.42 -6.08 -0.12
C LEU A 52 10.23 -5.52 -1.53
N LYS A 53 11.29 -5.53 -2.35
CA LYS A 53 11.24 -5.12 -3.76
C LYS A 53 10.26 -5.95 -4.57
N ALA A 54 10.20 -7.26 -4.32
CA ALA A 54 9.21 -8.13 -4.95
C ALA A 54 7.77 -7.80 -4.51
N GLY A 55 7.56 -7.40 -3.25
CA GLY A 55 6.25 -6.99 -2.74
C GLY A 55 5.77 -5.63 -3.27
N PHE A 56 6.67 -4.69 -3.56
CA PHE A 56 6.29 -3.38 -4.09
C PHE A 56 5.52 -3.51 -5.41
N GLY A 57 4.33 -2.93 -5.45
CA GLY A 57 3.47 -2.93 -6.63
C GLY A 57 2.86 -4.29 -6.98
N LEU A 58 2.94 -5.29 -6.09
CA LEU A 58 2.36 -6.62 -6.35
C LEU A 58 0.86 -6.54 -6.68
N TRP A 59 0.10 -5.74 -5.91
CA TRP A 59 -1.32 -5.49 -6.15
C TRP A 59 -1.58 -4.87 -7.53
N ALA A 60 -0.82 -3.85 -7.91
CA ALA A 60 -0.93 -3.20 -9.21
C ALA A 60 -0.58 -4.15 -10.37
N ARG A 61 0.40 -5.05 -10.20
CA ARG A 61 0.74 -6.08 -11.20
C ARG A 61 -0.33 -7.17 -11.36
N HIS A 62 -1.17 -7.35 -10.34
CA HIS A 62 -2.29 -8.29 -10.36
C HIS A 62 -3.62 -7.61 -10.70
N ASP A 63 -3.58 -6.41 -11.26
CA ASP A 63 -4.76 -5.63 -11.65
C ASP A 63 -5.72 -5.31 -10.49
N ILE A 64 -5.19 -5.38 -9.26
CA ILE A 64 -5.89 -4.97 -8.04
C ILE A 64 -5.57 -3.49 -7.85
N GLN A 65 -6.25 -2.65 -8.63
CA GLN A 65 -6.18 -1.20 -8.53
C GLN A 65 -7.59 -0.65 -8.33
N GLU A 66 -8.00 -0.52 -7.06
CA GLU A 66 -9.16 0.30 -6.71
C GLU A 66 -8.70 1.74 -6.49
N ASP A 67 -9.48 2.70 -7.00
CA ASP A 67 -9.27 4.11 -6.69
C ASP A 67 -9.50 4.33 -5.18
N PRO A 68 -8.51 4.85 -4.42
CA PRO A 68 -8.64 5.01 -2.98
C PRO A 68 -9.82 5.89 -2.57
N HIS A 69 -10.11 6.94 -3.34
CA HIS A 69 -11.23 7.83 -3.04
C HIS A 69 -12.57 7.16 -3.33
N GLU A 70 -12.67 6.39 -4.42
CA GLU A 70 -13.88 5.61 -4.71
C GLU A 70 -14.13 4.54 -3.64
N TYR A 71 -13.07 3.86 -3.19
CA TYR A 71 -13.14 2.86 -2.14
C TYR A 71 -13.57 3.45 -0.79
N GLU A 72 -12.96 4.57 -0.38
CA GLU A 72 -13.33 5.28 0.84
C GLU A 72 -14.76 5.79 0.80
N ARG A 73 -15.18 6.37 -0.33
CA ARG A 73 -16.54 6.86 -0.55
C ARG A 73 -17.57 5.74 -0.39
N LYS A 74 -17.38 4.61 -1.08
CA LYS A 74 -18.27 3.44 -0.97
C LYS A 74 -18.34 2.90 0.45
N ARG A 75 -17.20 2.83 1.13
CA ARG A 75 -17.14 2.33 2.50
C ARG A 75 -17.82 3.24 3.50
N ARG A 76 -17.76 4.57 3.30
CA ARG A 76 -18.55 5.52 4.10
C ARG A 76 -20.03 5.22 3.95
N ALA A 77 -20.52 5.12 2.71
CA ALA A 77 -21.93 4.85 2.43
C ALA A 77 -22.44 3.52 3.01
N GLU A 78 -21.64 2.44 2.95
CA GLU A 78 -22.00 1.15 3.54
C GLU A 78 -22.20 1.21 5.07
N TRP A 79 -21.44 2.08 5.75
CA TRP A 79 -21.46 2.21 7.20
C TRP A 79 -22.41 3.28 7.71
N THR A 80 -22.88 4.18 6.85
CA THR A 80 -23.89 5.18 7.19
C THR A 80 -25.19 4.51 7.59
N ARG A 81 -25.83 5.06 8.61
CA ARG A 81 -27.13 4.62 9.13
C ARG A 81 -28.16 5.73 9.01
N PRO A 82 -29.46 5.40 8.94
CA PRO A 82 -30.52 6.40 8.82
C PRO A 82 -30.56 7.44 9.95
N TRP A 83 -29.99 7.11 11.11
CA TRP A 83 -29.92 8.02 12.26
C TRP A 83 -28.64 8.83 12.36
N ASP A 84 -27.68 8.62 11.47
CA ASP A 84 -26.44 9.39 11.46
C ASP A 84 -26.71 10.81 10.94
N ASP A 85 -26.01 11.80 11.51
CA ASP A 85 -26.21 13.21 11.21
C ASP A 85 -25.81 13.55 9.76
N ASP A 86 -24.81 12.83 9.23
CA ASP A 86 -24.25 12.99 7.89
C ASP A 86 -24.97 12.16 6.81
N TYR A 87 -26.09 11.49 7.13
CA TYR A 87 -26.83 10.65 6.19
C TYR A 87 -27.10 11.34 4.85
N GLU A 88 -27.59 12.59 4.86
CA GLU A 88 -27.95 13.32 3.62
C GLU A 88 -26.72 13.64 2.77
N GLU A 89 -25.58 13.93 3.41
CA GLU A 89 -24.31 14.23 2.72
C GLU A 89 -23.79 12.97 2.03
N VAL A 90 -23.71 11.85 2.76
CA VAL A 90 -23.23 10.58 2.21
C VAL A 90 -24.20 10.02 1.15
N ARG A 91 -25.51 10.19 1.34
CA ARG A 91 -26.56 9.84 0.38
C ARG A 91 -26.44 10.62 -0.92
N ALA A 92 -26.05 11.89 -0.86
CA ALA A 92 -25.81 12.72 -2.03
C ALA A 92 -24.52 12.35 -2.76
N GLU A 93 -23.47 11.98 -2.03
CA GLU A 93 -22.18 11.55 -2.60
C GLU A 93 -22.22 10.17 -3.26
N SER A 94 -23.05 9.26 -2.74
CA SER A 94 -23.08 7.85 -3.17
C SER A 94 -24.50 7.32 -3.36
N PRO A 95 -25.30 7.92 -4.26
CA PRO A 95 -26.71 7.60 -4.37
C PRO A 95 -27.01 6.17 -4.77
N GLU A 96 -26.06 5.49 -5.42
CA GLU A 96 -26.16 4.09 -5.82
C GLU A 96 -26.09 3.10 -4.66
N MET A 97 -25.62 3.55 -3.48
CA MET A 97 -25.41 2.70 -2.30
C MET A 97 -26.61 2.69 -1.35
N PHE A 98 -27.65 3.48 -1.63
CA PHE A 98 -28.84 3.61 -0.78
C PHE A 98 -30.09 3.13 -1.51
N THR A 99 -30.96 2.47 -0.76
CA THR A 99 -32.23 1.96 -1.26
C THR A 99 -33.40 2.85 -0.84
N GLU A 100 -34.56 2.64 -1.46
CA GLU A 100 -35.81 3.31 -1.04
C GLU A 100 -36.25 2.93 0.39
N GLU A 101 -35.77 1.80 0.93
CA GLU A 101 -36.03 1.45 2.33
C GLU A 101 -35.22 2.35 3.27
N ASP A 102 -33.94 2.58 2.98
CA ASP A 102 -33.07 3.45 3.78
C ASP A 102 -33.67 4.87 3.90
N ASP A 103 -34.18 5.40 2.79
CA ASP A 103 -34.84 6.71 2.76
C ASP A 103 -36.16 6.73 3.55
N ARG A 104 -36.90 5.61 3.58
CA ARG A 104 -38.11 5.45 4.42
C ARG A 104 -37.75 5.38 5.91
N GLU A 105 -36.69 4.67 6.26
CA GLU A 105 -36.18 4.59 7.63
C GLU A 105 -35.66 5.96 8.11
N ARG A 106 -34.95 6.70 7.26
CA ARG A 106 -34.51 8.08 7.53
C ARG A 106 -35.71 8.99 7.83
N ALA A 107 -36.74 8.95 6.98
CA ALA A 107 -37.96 9.74 7.19
C ALA A 107 -38.69 9.35 8.49
N HIS A 108 -38.69 8.06 8.84
CA HIS A 108 -39.24 7.58 10.11
C HIS A 108 -38.44 8.11 11.31
N TYR A 109 -37.12 8.04 11.26
CA TYR A 109 -36.23 8.55 12.30
C TYR A 109 -36.42 10.05 12.55
N LEU A 110 -36.44 10.86 11.49
CA LEU A 110 -36.67 12.30 11.61
C LEU A 110 -38.03 12.63 12.24
N ARG A 111 -39.07 11.84 11.94
CA ARG A 111 -40.38 11.97 12.58
C ARG A 111 -40.32 11.68 14.08
N LEU A 112 -39.61 10.63 14.50
CA LEU A 112 -39.42 10.29 15.92
C LEU A 112 -38.67 11.39 16.66
N LEU A 113 -37.61 11.94 16.07
CA LEU A 113 -36.88 13.07 16.65
C LEU A 113 -37.78 14.30 16.84
N GLY A 114 -38.59 14.64 15.84
CA GLY A 114 -39.55 15.74 15.93
C GLY A 114 -40.59 15.55 17.04
N GLN A 115 -41.09 14.33 17.23
CA GLN A 115 -42.02 14.00 18.33
C GLN A 115 -41.37 14.10 19.70
N ARG A 116 -40.11 13.65 19.83
CA ARG A 116 -39.35 13.72 21.09
C ARG A 116 -39.03 15.16 21.49
N GLY A 117 -38.74 16.03 20.51
CA GLY A 117 -38.55 17.47 20.72
C GLY A 117 -39.82 18.19 21.18
N GLY A 118 -41.01 17.76 20.71
CA GLY A 118 -42.29 18.36 21.10
C GLY A 118 -42.86 17.89 22.44
N SER A 119 -42.49 16.70 22.92
CA SER A 119 -42.97 16.16 24.20
C SER A 119 -42.30 16.74 25.46
N GLY A 120 -41.28 17.60 25.30
CA GLY A 120 -40.54 18.21 26.41
C GLY A 120 -41.13 19.52 26.96
N ASP A 121 -42.01 20.18 26.22
CA ASP A 121 -42.45 21.55 26.53
C ASP A 121 -43.78 21.64 27.30
N GLU A 122 -44.48 20.52 27.55
CA GLU A 122 -45.78 20.54 28.27
C GLU A 122 -45.70 20.23 29.78
N HIS A 123 -44.50 20.10 30.37
CA HIS A 123 -44.33 19.81 31.81
C HIS A 123 -43.37 20.78 32.54
N GLY A 124 -43.30 22.05 32.11
CA GLY A 124 -42.61 23.13 32.82
C GLY A 124 -43.57 24.28 33.11
N ARG A 125 -43.87 24.49 34.38
CA ARG A 125 -44.77 25.54 34.91
C ARG A 125 -44.32 26.97 34.57
#